data_AF-A0A947HCT3-F1
#
_entry.id   AF-A0A947HCT3-F1
#
_cell.length_a   1.000
_cell.length_b   1.000
_cell.length_c   1.000
_cell.angle_alpha   90.00
_cell.angle_beta   90.00
_cell.angle_gamma   90.00
#
_symmetry.space_group_name_H-M   'P 1'
#
loop_
_entity.id
_entity.type
_entity.pdbx_description
1 polymer ?
#
loop_
_entity_poly.entity_id
_entity_poly.type
_entity_poly.pdbx_seq_one_letter_code
_entity_poly.pdbx_strand_id
1 'polypeptide(L)'
;MPLYLLSEERFFLSLTYFGLMINLFNLLPIRPLDGGRITAALSPWLWGIGLLLMLISIFTIAPNPLMILILLFGLSDFYKWWKGENRHYFEISRHKRILFAFGYLGLIFVLVLSLSNIHSQLG
;
A
#
# COMPACT_ATOMS: atom_id res chain seq x y z
N MET A 1 8.55 20.24 4.19
CA MET A 1 9.66 20.80 4.98
C MET A 1 9.64 22.33 5.22
N PRO A 2 8.69 23.17 4.75
CA PRO A 2 8.67 24.59 5.18
C PRO A 2 7.91 24.85 6.51
N LEU A 3 6.81 24.11 6.77
CA LEU A 3 5.88 24.43 7.86
C LEU A 3 6.33 23.94 9.25
N TYR A 4 7.21 22.94 9.32
CA TYR A 4 7.70 22.39 10.59
C TYR A 4 8.64 23.34 11.34
N LEU A 5 9.45 24.10 10.59
CA LEU A 5 10.43 25.03 11.16
C LEU A 5 9.79 26.26 11.82
N LEU A 6 8.50 26.51 11.59
CA LEU A 6 7.84 27.76 11.97
C LEU A 6 6.96 27.66 13.23
N SER A 7 6.71 26.46 13.77
CA SER A 7 5.76 26.34 14.89
C SER A 7 6.19 25.44 16.05
N GLU A 8 7.32 24.72 15.99
CA GLU A 8 7.79 23.81 17.07
C GLU A 8 6.75 22.80 17.61
N GLU A 9 5.61 22.62 16.93
CA GLU A 9 4.54 21.78 17.43
C GLU A 9 4.73 20.33 16.96
N ARG A 10 4.96 19.43 17.92
CA ARG A 10 4.95 17.96 17.72
C ARG A 10 3.72 17.49 16.94
N PHE A 11 2.64 18.26 16.97
CA PHE A 11 1.44 18.07 16.17
C PHE A 11 1.69 17.90 14.66
N PHE A 12 2.44 18.81 14.01
CA PHE A 12 2.69 18.73 12.56
C PHE A 12 3.56 17.54 12.18
N LEU A 13 4.46 17.16 13.08
CA LEU A 13 5.34 16.02 12.90
C LEU A 13 4.54 14.70 13.01
N SER A 14 3.64 14.59 13.99
CA SER A 14 2.66 13.50 14.08
C SER A 14 1.71 13.43 12.88
N LEU A 15 1.24 14.58 12.37
CA LEU A 15 0.40 14.62 11.18
C LEU A 15 1.15 14.12 9.94
N THR A 16 2.42 14.51 9.79
CA THR A 16 3.28 14.02 8.70
C THR A 16 3.52 12.51 8.83
N TYR A 17 3.81 12.02 10.04
CA TYR A 17 3.94 10.59 10.31
C TYR A 17 2.69 9.81 9.89
N PHE A 18 1.51 10.28 10.31
CA PHE A 18 0.24 9.64 9.96
C PHE A 18 -0.02 9.67 8.45
N GLY A 19 0.24 10.80 7.79
CA GLY A 19 0.10 10.92 6.34
C GLY A 19 1.02 9.98 5.56
N LEU A 20 2.26 9.80 6.00
CA LEU A 20 3.20 8.84 5.42
C LEU A 20 2.74 7.40 5.64
N MET A 21 2.26 7.08 6.85
CA MET A 21 1.74 5.76 7.19
C MET A 21 0.53 5.39 6.31
N ILE A 22 -0.41 6.32 6.10
CA ILE A 22 -1.55 6.12 5.20
C ILE A 22 -1.10 5.89 3.75
N ASN A 23 -0.12 6.67 3.25
CA ASN A 23 0.39 6.46 1.90
C ASN A 23 1.02 5.08 1.74
N LEU A 24 1.80 4.63 2.72
CA LEU A 24 2.37 3.27 2.73
C LEU A 24 1.29 2.19 2.79
N PHE A 25 0.27 2.39 3.62
CA PHE A 25 -0.86 1.48 3.72
C PHE A 25 -1.60 1.37 2.38
N ASN A 26 -1.87 2.51 1.72
CA ASN A 26 -2.51 2.54 0.40
C ASN A 26 -1.68 1.85 -0.68
N LEU A 27 -0.36 1.72 -0.51
CA LEU A 27 0.50 1.02 -1.45
C LEU A 27 0.48 -0.50 -1.27
N LEU A 28 -0.19 -1.07 -0.26
CA LEU A 28 -0.30 -2.53 -0.12
C LEU A 28 -0.94 -3.17 -1.36
N PRO A 29 -0.48 -4.38 -1.77
CA PRO A 29 -0.91 -5.01 -3.01
C PRO A 29 -2.28 -5.70 -2.86
N ILE A 30 -3.31 -4.96 -2.43
CA ILE A 30 -4.65 -5.49 -2.14
C ILE A 30 -5.67 -4.49 -2.68
N ARG A 31 -6.71 -4.94 -3.37
CA ARG A 31 -7.86 -4.09 -3.71
C ARG A 31 -8.80 -3.99 -2.51
N PRO A 32 -9.35 -2.80 -2.18
CA PRO A 32 -9.49 -1.59 -2.99
C PRO A 32 -8.36 -0.55 -2.87
N LEU A 33 -7.25 -0.87 -2.20
CA LEU A 33 -6.15 0.07 -2.00
C LEU A 33 -5.45 0.41 -3.33
N ASP A 34 -4.82 1.58 -3.39
CA ASP A 34 -4.18 2.11 -4.61
C ASP A 34 -3.10 1.15 -5.16
N GLY A 35 -2.33 0.53 -4.26
CA GLY A 35 -1.33 -0.49 -4.55
C GLY A 35 -1.93 -1.73 -5.20
N GLY A 36 -3.18 -2.09 -4.90
CA GLY A 36 -3.92 -3.16 -5.57
C GLY A 36 -4.14 -2.89 -7.06
N ARG A 37 -4.24 -1.62 -7.49
CA ARG A 37 -4.39 -1.27 -8.92
C ARG A 37 -3.07 -1.36 -9.67
N ILE A 38 -2.00 -0.84 -9.08
CA ILE A 38 -0.65 -0.88 -9.68
C ILE A 38 -0.15 -2.32 -9.73
N THR A 39 -0.32 -3.08 -8.65
CA THR A 39 0.12 -4.47 -8.60
C THR A 39 -0.68 -5.38 -9.54
N ALA A 40 -1.93 -5.03 -9.87
CA ALA A 40 -2.67 -5.65 -10.98
C ALA A 40 -1.88 -5.59 -12.29
N ALA A 41 -1.41 -4.39 -12.62
CA ALA A 41 -0.67 -4.11 -13.85
C ALA A 41 0.69 -4.83 -13.89
N LEU A 42 1.33 -4.98 -12.72
CA LEU A 42 2.62 -5.66 -12.57
C LEU A 42 2.48 -7.19 -12.58
N SER A 43 1.67 -7.74 -11.68
CA SER A 43 1.38 -9.16 -11.58
C SER A 43 0.21 -9.38 -10.61
N PRO A 44 -0.92 -9.95 -11.05
CA PRO A 44 -2.05 -10.23 -10.16
C PRO A 44 -1.72 -11.25 -9.05
N TRP A 45 -0.65 -12.03 -9.17
CA TRP A 45 -0.16 -12.89 -8.08
C TRP A 45 0.23 -12.09 -6.83
N LEU A 46 0.62 -10.83 -6.98
CA LEU A 46 0.92 -9.95 -5.84
C LEU A 46 -0.31 -9.72 -4.95
N TRP A 47 -1.53 -9.86 -5.49
CA TRP A 47 -2.76 -9.79 -4.69
C TRP A 47 -2.89 -10.93 -3.70
N GLY A 48 -2.53 -12.15 -4.10
CA GLY A 48 -2.52 -13.29 -3.20
C GLY A 48 -1.52 -13.10 -2.06
N ILE A 49 -0.34 -12.54 -2.38
CA ILE A 49 0.67 -12.19 -1.37
C ILE A 49 0.12 -11.13 -0.41
N GLY A 50 -0.51 -10.08 -0.94
CA GLY A 50 -1.14 -9.03 -0.13
C GLY A 50 -2.20 -9.58 0.82
N LEU A 51 -3.12 -10.39 0.30
CA LEU A 51 -4.18 -11.02 1.11
C LEU A 51 -3.59 -11.89 2.22
N LEU A 52 -2.55 -12.68 1.93
CA LEU A 52 -1.89 -13.52 2.92
C LEU A 52 -1.23 -12.67 4.02
N LEU A 53 -0.45 -11.64 3.65
CA LEU A 53 0.17 -10.73 4.60
C LEU A 53 -0.86 -10.03 5.49
N MET A 54 -1.98 -9.63 4.90
CA MET A 54 -3.08 -8.99 5.61
C MET A 54 -3.77 -9.94 6.59
N LEU A 55 -4.02 -11.18 6.17
CA LEU A 55 -4.59 -12.21 7.03
C LEU A 55 -3.68 -12.44 8.25
N ILE A 56 -2.37 -12.61 8.04
CA ILE A 56 -1.39 -12.75 9.12
C ILE A 56 -1.43 -11.52 10.04
N SER A 57 -1.52 -10.32 9.48
CA SER A 57 -1.53 -9.06 10.26
C SER A 57 -2.74 -8.97 11.20
N ILE A 58 -3.92 -9.43 10.75
CA ILE A 58 -5.14 -9.46 11.56
C ILE A 58 -4.99 -10.37 12.79
N PHE A 59 -4.31 -11.51 12.65
CA PHE A 59 -4.10 -12.45 13.77
C PHE A 59 -2.93 -12.09 14.69
N THR A 60 -1.99 -11.25 14.25
CA THR A 60 -0.74 -10.98 14.97
C THR A 60 -0.67 -9.60 15.64
N ILE A 61 -1.30 -8.56 15.06
CA ILE A 61 -1.16 -7.18 15.54
C ILE A 61 -2.41 -6.74 16.32
N ALA A 62 -3.58 -6.83 15.71
CA ALA A 62 -4.90 -6.70 16.33
C ALA A 62 -5.97 -6.76 15.22
N PRO A 63 -7.14 -7.38 15.45
CA PRO A 63 -8.24 -7.33 14.50
C PRO A 63 -8.82 -5.91 14.44
N ASN A 64 -8.65 -5.24 13.31
CA ASN A 64 -9.30 -3.96 13.02
C ASN A 64 -10.48 -4.19 12.05
N PRO A 65 -11.69 -3.67 12.33
CA PRO A 65 -12.84 -3.76 11.40
C PRO A 65 -12.51 -3.34 9.96
N LEU A 66 -11.68 -2.30 9.79
CA LEU A 66 -11.23 -1.85 8.47
C LEU A 66 -10.40 -2.90 7.74
N MET A 67 -9.52 -3.61 8.45
CA MET A 67 -8.73 -4.69 7.87
C MET A 67 -9.62 -5.86 7.46
N ILE A 68 -10.65 -6.19 8.24
CA ILE A 68 -11.59 -7.26 7.87
C ILE A 68 -12.37 -6.85 6.60
N LEU A 69 -12.83 -5.60 6.51
CA LEU A 69 -13.52 -5.10 5.33
C LEU A 69 -12.65 -5.13 4.06
N ILE A 70 -11.42 -4.61 4.14
CA ILE A 70 -10.48 -4.62 3.01
C ILE A 70 -10.16 -6.07 2.60
N LEU A 71 -10.01 -6.98 3.57
CA LEU A 71 -9.79 -8.41 3.30
C LEU A 71 -10.96 -9.00 2.50
N LEU A 72 -12.21 -8.75 2.91
CA LEU A 72 -13.41 -9.24 2.20
C LEU A 72 -13.46 -8.75 0.75
N PHE A 73 -13.21 -7.46 0.50
CA PHE A 73 -13.16 -6.92 -0.85
C PHE A 73 -12.03 -7.55 -1.67
N GLY A 74 -10.83 -7.64 -1.10
CA GLY A 74 -9.68 -8.21 -1.78
C GLY A 74 -9.85 -9.69 -2.11
N LEU A 75 -10.47 -10.49 -1.23
CA LEU A 75 -10.85 -11.89 -1.52
C LEU A 75 -11.83 -11.98 -2.69
N SER A 76 -12.84 -11.10 -2.72
CA SER A 76 -13.82 -11.10 -3.82
C SER A 76 -13.16 -10.80 -5.18
N ASP A 77 -12.21 -9.87 -5.21
CA ASP A 77 -11.49 -9.49 -6.43
C ASP A 77 -10.49 -10.57 -6.86
N PHE A 78 -9.78 -11.18 -5.90
CA PHE A 78 -8.89 -12.29 -6.16
C PHE A 78 -9.64 -13.51 -6.71
N TYR A 79 -10.83 -13.80 -6.17
CA TYR A 79 -11.70 -14.88 -6.65
C TYR A 79 -12.16 -14.64 -8.11
N LYS A 80 -12.62 -13.43 -8.44
CA LYS A 80 -12.99 -13.06 -9.82
C LYS A 80 -11.83 -13.23 -10.80
N TRP A 81 -10.64 -12.78 -10.40
CA TRP A 81 -9.42 -12.96 -11.18
C TRP A 81 -9.07 -14.44 -11.39
N TRP A 82 -9.10 -15.26 -10.34
CA TRP A 82 -8.82 -16.70 -10.41
C TRP A 82 -9.79 -17.39 -11.37
N LYS A 83 -11.08 -17.04 -11.32
CA LYS A 83 -12.12 -17.57 -12.20
C LYS A 83 -11.92 -17.15 -13.67
N GLY A 84 -11.00 -16.23 -13.95
CA GLY A 84 -10.68 -15.77 -15.30
C GLY A 84 -11.64 -14.70 -15.82
N GLU A 85 -12.51 -14.15 -14.97
CA GLU A 85 -13.33 -13.00 -15.29
C GLU A 85 -12.40 -11.75 -15.28
N ASN A 86 -12.24 -11.09 -16.45
CA ASN A 86 -11.35 -9.93 -16.69
C ASN A 86 -9.88 -10.21 -17.07
N ARG A 87 -9.62 -11.13 -18.02
CA ARG A 87 -8.26 -11.32 -18.58
C ARG A 87 -7.70 -10.11 -19.34
N HIS A 88 -8.56 -9.21 -19.84
CA HIS A 88 -8.16 -8.06 -20.65
C HIS A 88 -7.51 -6.90 -19.86
N TYR A 89 -7.51 -6.96 -18.52
CA TYR A 89 -6.89 -5.92 -17.67
C TYR A 89 -5.36 -6.05 -17.53
N PHE A 90 -4.75 -7.13 -18.05
CA PHE A 90 -3.34 -7.47 -17.81
C PHE A 90 -2.40 -7.25 -19.00
N GLU A 91 -2.93 -6.73 -20.12
CA GLU A 91 -2.16 -6.52 -21.35
C GLU A 91 -1.46 -5.16 -21.34
N ILE A 92 -0.50 -5.00 -20.42
CA ILE A 92 0.37 -3.83 -20.42
C ILE A 92 1.71 -4.22 -21.06
N SER A 93 2.12 -3.43 -22.05
CA SER A 93 3.43 -3.57 -22.70
C SER A 93 4.57 -3.64 -21.67
N ARG A 94 5.49 -4.58 -21.87
CA ARG A 94 6.58 -4.95 -20.94
C ARG A 94 7.42 -3.73 -20.49
N HIS A 95 7.60 -2.74 -21.36
CA HIS A 95 8.33 -1.50 -21.04
C HIS A 95 7.59 -0.61 -20.03
N LYS A 96 6.26 -0.47 -20.15
CA LYS A 96 5.44 0.32 -19.21
C LYS A 96 5.41 -0.35 -17.83
N ARG A 97 5.38 -1.69 -17.79
CA ARG A 97 5.44 -2.46 -16.55
C ARG A 97 6.69 -2.15 -15.72
N ILE A 98 7.85 -2.05 -16.37
CA ILE A 98 9.12 -1.72 -15.71
C ILE A 98 9.06 -0.30 -15.12
N LEU A 99 8.56 0.67 -15.88
CA LEU A 99 8.40 2.05 -15.39
C LEU A 99 7.49 2.12 -14.16
N PHE A 100 6.33 1.46 -14.20
CA PHE A 100 5.43 1.40 -13.04
C PHE A 100 6.06 0.68 -11.84
N ALA A 101 6.83 -0.39 -12.08
CA ALA A 101 7.53 -1.10 -11.01
C ALA A 101 8.58 -0.21 -10.32
N PHE A 102 9.40 0.49 -11.10
CA PHE A 102 10.39 1.44 -10.56
C PHE A 102 9.72 2.60 -9.83
N GLY A 103 8.67 3.19 -10.39
CA GLY A 103 7.92 4.27 -9.73
C GLY A 103 7.29 3.81 -8.41
N TYR A 104 6.69 2.61 -8.40
CA TYR A 104 6.08 2.01 -7.21
C TYR A 104 7.11 1.70 -6.12
N LEU A 105 8.21 1.02 -6.47
CA LEU A 105 9.28 0.70 -5.52
C LEU A 105 10.00 1.96 -5.02
N GLY A 106 10.27 2.92 -5.92
CA GLY A 106 10.87 4.20 -5.56
C GLY A 106 9.99 5.01 -4.60
N LEU A 107 8.68 5.02 -4.82
CA LEU A 107 7.74 5.68 -3.93
C LEU A 107 7.70 5.01 -2.55
N ILE A 108 7.62 3.67 -2.49
CA ILE A 108 7.70 2.92 -1.24
C ILE A 108 9.01 3.26 -0.53
N PHE A 109 10.14 3.24 -1.24
CA PHE A 109 11.45 3.51 -0.67
C PHE A 109 11.53 4.92 -0.04
N VAL A 110 11.10 5.95 -0.77
CA VAL A 110 11.08 7.33 -0.27
C VAL A 110 10.16 7.46 0.95
N LEU A 111 8.99 6.84 0.92
CA LEU A 111 8.04 6.89 2.04
C LEU A 111 8.57 6.16 3.27
N VAL A 112 9.17 4.98 3.12
CA VAL A 112 9.76 4.22 4.23
C VAL A 112 10.92 5.00 4.84
N LEU A 113 11.81 5.56 4.03
CA LEU A 113 12.90 6.42 4.53
C LEU A 113 12.35 7.66 5.24
N SER A 114 11.34 8.31 4.67
CA SER A 114 10.75 9.49 5.31
C SER A 114 10.09 9.13 6.63
N LEU A 115 9.37 8.00 6.68
CA LEU A 115 8.70 7.52 7.88
C LEU A 115 9.70 7.14 8.97
N SER A 116 10.79 6.44 8.62
CA SER A 116 11.83 6.06 9.60
C SER A 116 12.51 7.28 10.21
N ASN A 117 12.83 8.29 9.39
CA ASN A 117 13.36 9.56 9.87
C ASN A 117 12.39 10.27 10.83
N ILE A 118 11.11 10.34 10.48
CA ILE A 118 10.11 10.99 11.34
C ILE A 118 9.83 10.18 12.61
N HIS A 119 9.82 8.84 12.52
CA HIS A 119 9.63 7.96 13.67
C HIS A 119 10.71 8.23 14.73
N SER A 120 11.98 8.32 14.32
CA SER A 120 13.11 8.63 15.22
C SER A 120 13.06 10.02 15.85
N GLN A 121 12.24 10.93 15.31
CA GLN A 121 12.02 12.27 15.88
C GLN A 121 10.83 12.30 16.86
N LEU A 122 9.92 11.31 16.79
CA LEU A 122 8.79 11.17 17.70
C LEU A 122 9.15 10.38 18.97
N GLY A 123 10.17 9.52 18.92
CA GLY A 123 10.64 8.69 20.02
C GLY A 123 12.07 8.20 19.83
#